data_AF-A0A4S3FJE8-F1
#
_entry.id   AF-A0A4S3FJE8-F1
#
_cell.length_a   1.000
_cell.length_b   1.000
_cell.length_c   1.000
_cell.angle_alpha   90.00
_cell.angle_beta   90.00
_cell.angle_gamma   90.00
#
_symmetry.space_group_name_H-M   'P 1'
#
loop_
_entity.id
_entity.type
_entity.pdbx_description
1 polymer ?
#
loop_
_entity_poly.entity_id
_entity_poly.type
_entity_poly.pdbx_seq_one_letter_code
_entity_poly.pdbx_strand_id
1 'polypeptide(L)' 'MNMEEVQVRPSAKARVVRTDLRTRDLVNQAVASIPTLGLQRAAEFLAAMNVPAEIAVRTLVYPHRRRRY' A
#
# COMPACT_ATOMS: atom_id res chain seq x y z
N MET A 1 38.41 5.60 -29.65
CA MET A 1 38.48 4.58 -28.57
C MET A 1 37.48 5.00 -27.50
N ASN A 2 36.67 4.05 -27.05
CA ASN A 2 35.29 4.24 -26.64
C ASN A 2 35.07 5.01 -25.33
N MET A 3 33.93 5.70 -25.34
CA MET A 3 33.31 6.57 -24.34
C MET A 3 32.81 5.78 -23.13
N GLU A 4 32.92 6.38 -21.95
CA GLU A 4 32.49 5.86 -20.65
C GLU A 4 31.01 5.43 -20.62
N GLU A 5 30.75 4.18 -20.23
CA GLU A 5 29.40 3.71 -19.89
C GLU A 5 28.95 4.35 -18.56
N VAL A 6 28.21 5.44 -18.68
CA VAL A 6 27.42 5.98 -17.56
C VAL A 6 26.28 5.01 -17.28
N GLN A 7 26.49 4.14 -16.30
CA GLN A 7 25.50 3.19 -15.80
C GLN A 7 24.39 3.97 -15.07
N VAL A 8 23.38 4.39 -15.82
CA VAL A 8 22.17 5.04 -15.30
C VAL A 8 21.42 4.01 -14.45
N ARG A 9 21.56 4.10 -13.13
CA ARG A 9 20.72 3.36 -12.19
C ARG A 9 19.26 3.77 -12.43
N PRO A 10 18.33 2.85 -12.73
CA PRO A 10 16.93 3.22 -12.82
C PRO A 10 16.46 3.58 -11.41
N SER A 11 16.42 4.88 -11.13
CA SER A 11 15.59 5.42 -10.06
C SER A 11 14.13 5.23 -10.49
N ALA A 12 13.64 4.01 -10.32
CA ALA A 12 12.22 3.74 -10.35
C ALA A 12 11.61 4.46 -9.14
N LYS A 13 11.42 5.77 -9.27
CA LYS A 13 10.34 6.46 -8.57
C LYS A 13 9.08 5.80 -9.10
N ALA A 14 8.70 4.69 -8.47
CA ALA A 14 7.44 4.01 -8.68
C ALA A 14 6.41 5.11 -8.74
N ARG A 15 5.87 5.35 -9.94
CA ARG A 15 4.81 6.30 -10.18
C ARG A 15 3.76 5.90 -9.18
N VAL A 16 3.59 6.75 -8.16
CA VAL A 16 2.59 6.63 -7.12
C VAL A 16 1.26 6.62 -7.85
N VAL A 17 0.82 5.44 -8.28
CA VAL A 17 -0.52 5.22 -8.79
C VAL A 17 -1.37 5.58 -7.59
N ARG A 18 -1.96 6.77 -7.64
CA ARG A 18 -2.90 7.23 -6.64
C ARG A 18 -3.90 6.09 -6.46
N THR A 19 -3.80 5.41 -5.33
CA THR A 19 -4.63 4.25 -5.04
C THR A 19 -6.08 4.71 -5.20
N ASP A 20 -6.86 4.00 -6.01
CA ASP A 20 -8.24 4.37 -6.32
C ASP A 20 -9.00 4.78 -5.06
N LEU A 21 -9.79 5.87 -5.14
CA LEU A 21 -10.54 6.40 -3.99
C LEU A 21 -11.33 5.31 -3.27
N ARG A 22 -11.89 4.37 -4.04
CA ARG A 22 -12.60 3.18 -3.54
C ARG A 22 -11.73 2.30 -2.65
N THR A 23 -10.52 1.96 -3.09
CA THR A 23 -9.57 1.15 -2.32
C THR A 23 -9.16 1.90 -1.05
N ARG A 24 -8.98 3.23 -1.12
CA ARG A 24 -8.68 4.05 0.06
C ARG A 24 -9.79 4.00 1.11
N ASP A 25 -11.04 4.10 0.68
CA ASP A 25 -12.21 4.02 1.57
C ASP A 25 -12.35 2.65 2.21
N LEU A 26 -12.18 1.56 1.44
CA LEU A 26 -12.21 0.19 1.98
C LEU A 26 -11.13 -0.03 3.04
N VAL A 27 -9.92 0.47 2.79
CA VAL A 27 -8.83 0.40 3.76
C VAL A 27 -9.13 1.25 5.00
N ASN A 28 -9.70 2.44 4.84
CA ASN A 28 -10.07 3.27 5.98
C ASN A 28 -11.18 2.62 6.82
N GLN A 29 -12.17 1.99 6.20
CA GLN A 29 -13.21 1.23 6.87
C GLN A 29 -12.61 0.03 7.63
N ALA A 30 -11.70 -0.72 6.99
CA ALA A 30 -11.00 -1.83 7.63
C ALA A 30 -10.23 -1.37 8.86
N VAL A 31 -9.47 -0.26 8.76
CA VAL A 31 -8.71 0.32 9.86
C VAL A 31 -9.63 0.80 10.99
N ALA A 32 -10.73 1.47 10.67
CA ALA A 32 -11.70 1.93 11.65
C ALA A 32 -12.37 0.77 12.39
N SER A 33 -12.47 -0.41 11.76
CA SER A 33 -13.07 -1.61 12.34
C SER A 33 -12.10 -2.43 13.21
N ILE A 34 -10.80 -2.12 13.24
CA ILE A 34 -9.80 -2.86 14.04
C ILE A 34 -10.15 -2.88 15.53
N PRO A 35 -10.54 -1.77 16.20
CA PRO A 35 -10.85 -1.78 17.63
C PRO A 35 -12.03 -2.68 18.00
N THR A 36 -12.94 -2.94 17.05
CA THR A 36 -14.16 -3.73 17.27
C THR A 36 -14.06 -5.17 16.79
N LEU A 37 -13.40 -5.42 15.65
CA LEU A 37 -13.35 -6.73 14.98
C LEU A 37 -11.97 -7.41 15.10
N GLY A 38 -10.94 -6.65 15.46
CA GLY A 38 -9.57 -7.12 15.51
C GLY A 38 -8.86 -7.14 14.15
N LEU A 39 -7.54 -7.30 14.21
CA LEU A 39 -6.65 -7.18 13.05
C LEU A 39 -6.85 -8.32 12.03
N GLN A 40 -7.13 -9.55 12.49
CA GLN A 40 -7.42 -10.69 11.61
C GLN A 40 -8.65 -10.43 10.74
N ARG A 41 -9.76 -9.99 11.34
CA ARG A 41 -11.00 -9.69 10.59
C ARG A 41 -10.83 -8.52 9.63
N ALA A 42 -10.05 -7.50 9.99
CA ALA A 42 -9.73 -6.41 9.08
C ALA A 42 -8.90 -6.90 7.87
N ALA A 43 -7.97 -7.83 8.07
CA ALA A 43 -7.19 -8.43 6.99
C ALA A 43 -8.07 -9.29 6.05
N GLU A 44 -8.98 -10.09 6.63
CA GLU A 44 -9.94 -10.90 5.86
C GLU A 44 -10.87 -10.04 5.02
N PHE A 45 -11.39 -8.93 5.56
CA PHE A 45 -12.23 -8.00 4.82
C PHE A 45 -11.50 -7.40 3.62
N LEU A 46 -10.23 -7.00 3.79
CA LEU A 46 -9.41 -6.49 2.69
C LEU A 46 -9.15 -7.55 1.62
N ALA A 47 -8.89 -8.80 2.03
CA ALA A 47 -8.71 -9.92 1.12
C ALA A 47 -9.99 -10.22 0.32
N ALA A 48 -11.15 -10.23 0.99
CA ALA A 48 -12.46 -10.43 0.35
C ALA A 48 -12.80 -9.34 -0.68
N MET A 49 -12.30 -8.12 -0.46
CA MET A 49 -12.54 -6.97 -1.35
C MET A 49 -11.49 -6.82 -2.46
N ASN A 50 -10.65 -7.83 -2.69
CA ASN A 50 -9.56 -7.82 -3.68
C ASN A 50 -8.55 -6.67 -3.48
N VAL A 51 -8.34 -6.22 -2.24
CA VAL A 51 -7.30 -5.24 -1.94
C VAL A 51 -5.94 -5.94 -1.93
N PRO A 52 -4.90 -5.39 -2.60
CA PRO A 52 -3.57 -6.01 -2.61
C PRO A 52 -3.01 -6.22 -1.20
N ALA A 53 -2.46 -7.41 -0.95
CA ALA A 53 -1.89 -7.78 0.34
C ALA A 53 -0.79 -6.81 0.80
N GLU A 54 0.00 -6.26 -0.12
CA GLU A 54 1.02 -5.24 0.18
C GLU A 54 0.40 -3.98 0.80
N ILE A 55 -0.76 -3.52 0.29
CA ILE A 55 -1.46 -2.36 0.84
C ILE A 55 -2.04 -2.71 2.21
N ALA A 56 -2.67 -3.87 2.35
CA ALA A 56 -3.21 -4.34 3.62
C ALA A 56 -2.12 -4.39 4.72
N VAL A 57 -0.97 -5.01 4.45
CA VAL A 57 0.16 -5.09 5.40
C VAL A 57 0.70 -3.70 5.74
N ARG A 58 0.91 -2.83 4.74
CA ARG A 58 1.35 -1.44 5.00
C ARG A 58 0.37 -0.69 5.88
N THR A 59 -0.93 -0.94 5.74
CA THR A 59 -1.98 -0.23 6.50
C THR A 59 -2.25 -0.78 7.89
N LEU A 60 -2.18 -2.10 8.06
CA LEU A 60 -2.48 -2.77 9.33
C LEU A 60 -1.25 -2.88 10.25
N VAL A 61 -0.06 -3.10 9.67
CA VAL A 61 1.17 -3.36 10.45
C VAL A 61 2.02 -2.10 10.61
N TYR A 62 2.03 -1.21 9.62
CA TYR A 62 2.88 -0.01 9.62
C TYR A 62 2.10 1.29 9.38
N PRO A 63 1.17 1.66 10.29
CA PRO A 63 0.32 2.83 10.12
C PRO A 63 1.13 4.13 9.94
N HIS A 64 2.29 4.26 10.60
CA HIS A 64 3.18 5.43 10.49
C HIS A 64 3.94 5.53 9.15
N ARG A 65 3.93 4.48 8.32
CA ARG A 65 4.51 4.49 6.95
C ARG A 65 3.47 4.80 5.87
N ARG A 66 2.25 5.24 6.23
CA ARG A 66 1.33 5.93 5.31
C ARG A 66 1.92 7.29 4.89
N ARG A 67 3.00 7.26 4.14
CA ARG A 67 3.56 8.44 3.47
C ARG A 67 2.51 8.85 2.44
N ARG A 68 1.87 10.00 2.64
CA ARG A 68 0.82 10.58 1.77
C ARG A 68 1.11 10.28 0.30
N TYR A 69 0.28 9.43 -0.29
CA TYR A 69 0.12 9.24 -1.73
C TYR A 69 -0.84 10.32 -2.25
#